data_AF-A0A944WMA2-F1
#
_entry.id   AF-A0A944WMA2-F1
#
_cell.length_a   1.000
_cell.length_b   1.000
_cell.length_c   1.000
_cell.angle_alpha   90.00
_cell.angle_beta   90.00
_cell.angle_gamma   90.00
#
_symmetry.space_group_name_H-M   'P 1'
#
loop_
_entity.id
_entity.type
_entity.pdbx_description
1 polymer ?
#
loop_
_entity_poly.entity_id
_entity_poly.type
_entity_poly.pdbx_seq_one_letter_code
_entity_poly.pdbx_strand_id
1 'polypeptide(L)'
;MKLGTEYVKKGKGLHLAYTFSMFNKNMNAGYLEHVLRVTEDSIGDGWPCWSLSNHDCMRMISRFNCFGERDGFQKMMLLLLLSLRGTPIIYYGEEVDMQ
;
A
#
# COMPACT_ATOMS: atom_id res chain seq x y z
N MET A 1 9.56 -7.31 -3.89
CA MET A 1 9.25 -6.20 -4.81
C MET A 1 9.54 -6.56 -6.26
N LYS A 2 10.78 -6.86 -6.67
CA LYS A 2 11.11 -7.18 -8.08
C LYS A 2 10.24 -8.26 -8.74
N LEU A 3 9.78 -9.28 -8.00
CA LEU A 3 8.94 -10.32 -8.59
C LEU A 3 7.55 -9.81 -9.00
N GLY A 4 6.94 -8.89 -8.24
CA GLY A 4 5.57 -8.42 -8.52
C GLY A 4 5.51 -7.51 -9.74
N THR A 5 6.54 -6.67 -9.93
CA THR A 5 6.61 -5.73 -11.05
C THR A 5 6.85 -6.41 -12.40
N GLU A 6 7.53 -7.56 -12.42
CA GLU A 6 7.69 -8.36 -13.64
C GLU A 6 6.37 -8.93 -14.18
N TYR A 7 5.38 -9.18 -13.31
CA TYR A 7 4.11 -9.80 -13.70
C TYR A 7 3.10 -8.82 -14.30
N VAL A 8 3.35 -7.51 -14.22
CA VAL A 8 2.39 -6.46 -14.63
C VAL A 8 2.84 -5.64 -15.84
N LYS A 9 3.88 -6.09 -16.55
CA LYS A 9 4.37 -5.44 -17.78
C LYS A 9 3.30 -5.50 -18.88
N LYS A 10 3.15 -4.44 -19.66
CA LYS A 10 2.05 -4.39 -20.65
C LYS A 10 2.19 -5.47 -21.72
N GLY A 11 1.05 -6.02 -22.12
CA GLY A 11 0.97 -7.03 -23.18
C GLY A 11 1.46 -8.43 -22.78
N LYS A 12 1.93 -8.63 -21.54
CA LYS A 12 2.36 -9.93 -20.99
C LYS A 12 2.08 -10.01 -19.49
N GLY A 13 1.16 -10.88 -19.06
CA GLY A 13 0.90 -11.13 -17.64
C GLY A 13 -0.39 -10.49 -17.12
N LEU A 14 -0.37 -10.06 -15.86
CA LEU A 14 -1.51 -9.53 -15.13
C LEU A 14 -1.70 -8.03 -15.38
N HIS A 15 -2.93 -7.54 -15.28
CA HIS A 15 -3.20 -6.10 -15.38
C HIS A 15 -2.72 -5.34 -14.13
N LEU A 16 -2.89 -5.95 -12.95
CA LEU A 16 -2.57 -5.36 -11.65
C LEU A 16 -2.05 -6.45 -10.71
N ALA A 17 -1.11 -6.09 -9.85
CA ALA A 17 -0.65 -6.89 -8.73
C ALA A 17 -0.24 -5.95 -7.60
N TYR A 18 -0.66 -6.26 -6.37
CA TYR A 18 -0.14 -5.61 -5.17
C TYR A 18 0.68 -6.62 -4.36
N THR A 19 1.51 -6.12 -3.45
CA THR A 19 2.38 -6.96 -2.61
C THR A 19 2.24 -6.61 -1.14
N PHE A 20 2.75 -7.48 -0.28
CA PHE A 20 2.80 -7.26 1.17
C PHE A 20 3.82 -6.18 1.62
N SER A 21 4.54 -5.53 0.69
CA SER A 21 5.53 -4.50 1.04
C SER A 21 4.92 -3.32 1.81
N MET A 22 3.64 -3.02 1.63
CA MET A 22 2.93 -1.96 2.36
C MET A 22 2.42 -2.41 3.75
N PHE A 23 2.52 -3.70 4.10
CA PHE A 23 1.94 -4.24 5.34
C PHE A 23 2.96 -4.39 6.47
N ASN A 24 4.13 -3.76 6.34
CA ASN A 24 5.20 -3.86 7.33
C ASN A 24 4.81 -3.18 8.65
N LYS A 25 4.93 -3.88 9.79
CA LYS A 25 4.66 -3.31 11.12
C LYS A 25 5.56 -2.12 11.50
N ASN A 26 6.76 -2.04 10.94
CA ASN A 26 7.73 -0.98 11.18
C ASN A 26 7.63 0.14 10.12
N MET A 27 6.43 0.38 9.57
CA MET A 27 6.20 1.39 8.55
C MET A 27 6.56 2.78 9.07
N ASN A 28 7.34 3.52 8.30
CA ASN A 28 7.61 4.93 8.49
C ASN A 28 7.75 5.59 7.11
N ALA A 29 7.83 6.93 7.06
CA ALA A 29 7.93 7.67 5.81
C ALA A 29 9.10 7.22 4.92
N GLY A 30 10.27 6.94 5.51
CA GLY A 30 11.45 6.48 4.77
C GLY A 30 11.30 5.07 4.20
N TYR A 31 10.66 4.16 4.92
CA TYR A 31 10.35 2.83 4.40
C TYR A 31 9.32 2.88 3.28
N LEU A 32 8.28 3.70 3.43
CA LEU A 32 7.28 3.91 2.39
C LEU A 32 7.92 4.48 1.12
N GLU A 33 8.71 5.54 1.25
CA GLU A 33 9.44 6.14 0.13
C GLU A 33 10.33 5.10 -0.58
N HIS A 34 11.03 4.25 0.18
CA HIS A 34 11.82 3.18 -0.38
C HIS A 34 10.98 2.17 -1.19
N VAL A 35 9.82 1.74 -0.67
CA VAL A 35 8.91 0.82 -1.37
C VAL A 35 8.40 1.43 -2.67
N LEU A 36 7.99 2.70 -2.62
CA LEU A 36 7.52 3.44 -3.79
C LEU A 36 8.63 3.55 -4.84
N ARG A 37 9.83 4.01 -4.44
CA ARG A 37 10.99 4.17 -5.33
C ARG A 37 11.37 2.85 -6.00
N VAL A 38 11.52 1.77 -5.23
CA VAL A 38 11.86 0.45 -5.78
C VAL A 38 10.80 -0.06 -6.76
N THR A 39 9.52 0.26 -6.51
CA THR A 39 8.44 -0.16 -7.39
C THR A 39 8.47 0.63 -8.69
N GLU A 40 8.54 1.96 -8.62
CA GLU A 40 8.62 2.83 -9.79
C GLU A 40 9.86 2.54 -10.65
N ASP A 41 11.01 2.33 -10.03
CA ASP A 41 12.27 1.99 -10.73
C ASP A 41 12.21 0.63 -11.45
N SER A 42 11.34 -0.29 -11.03
CA SER A 42 11.28 -1.66 -11.56
C SER A 42 10.05 -1.98 -12.40
N ILE A 43 8.97 -1.20 -12.29
CA ILE A 43 7.68 -1.52 -12.94
C ILE A 43 7.65 -1.26 -14.45
N GLY A 44 8.56 -0.43 -14.96
CA GLY A 44 8.64 -0.13 -16.39
C GLY A 44 7.32 0.45 -16.93
N ASP A 45 6.69 -0.25 -17.88
CA ASP A 45 5.43 0.15 -18.50
C ASP A 45 4.16 -0.35 -17.78
N GLY A 46 4.33 -1.08 -16.68
CA GLY A 46 3.24 -1.59 -15.86
C GLY A 46 2.52 -0.52 -15.03
N TRP A 47 1.43 -0.94 -14.39
CA TRP A 47 0.61 -0.08 -13.52
C TRP A 47 0.63 -0.59 -12.07
N PRO A 48 1.07 0.21 -11.09
CA PRO A 48 1.16 -0.24 -9.71
C PRO A 48 -0.22 -0.34 -9.07
N CYS A 49 -0.33 -1.22 -8.09
CA CYS A 49 -1.54 -1.42 -7.29
C CYS A 49 -1.15 -1.44 -5.80
N TRP A 50 -1.83 -0.64 -4.99
CA TRP A 50 -1.46 -0.35 -3.61
C TRP A 50 -2.57 -0.73 -2.66
N SER A 51 -2.21 -1.30 -1.52
CA SER A 51 -3.14 -1.60 -0.44
C SER A 51 -2.43 -1.31 0.88
N LEU A 52 -3.18 -0.87 1.88
CA LEU A 52 -2.69 -0.73 3.25
C LEU A 52 -3.20 -1.85 4.16
N SER A 53 -4.37 -2.42 3.87
CA SER A 53 -4.87 -3.59 4.60
C SER A 53 -5.65 -4.53 3.69
N ASN A 54 -5.82 -5.76 4.17
CA ASN A 54 -6.70 -6.77 3.60
C ASN A 54 -7.13 -7.74 4.72
N HIS A 55 -7.73 -8.86 4.37
CA HIS A 55 -8.18 -9.88 5.32
C HIS A 55 -7.04 -10.75 5.90
N ASP A 56 -5.84 -10.69 5.35
CA ASP A 56 -4.69 -11.52 5.75
C ASP A 56 -3.75 -10.83 6.74
N CYS A 57 -4.01 -9.56 7.06
CA CYS A 57 -3.16 -8.77 7.93
C CYS A 57 -3.97 -8.07 9.02
N MET A 58 -3.31 -7.76 10.14
CA MET A 58 -3.90 -6.86 11.12
C MET A 58 -4.23 -5.52 10.47
N ARG A 59 -5.37 -4.94 10.84
CA ARG A 59 -5.80 -3.61 10.38
C ARG A 59 -4.76 -2.54 10.71
N MET A 60 -4.73 -1.50 9.89
CA MET A 60 -3.70 -0.48 9.89
C MET A 60 -3.46 0.17 11.26
N ILE A 61 -4.53 0.61 11.95
CA ILE A 61 -4.44 1.24 13.28
C ILE A 61 -3.72 0.33 14.29
N SER A 62 -4.15 -0.94 14.34
CA SER A 62 -3.61 -1.95 15.23
C SER A 62 -2.18 -2.34 14.85
N ARG A 63 -1.87 -2.41 13.55
CA ARG A 63 -0.57 -2.86 13.03
C ARG A 63 0.54 -1.83 13.19
N PHE A 64 0.24 -0.53 13.04
CA PHE A 64 1.22 0.56 13.17
C PHE A 64 1.36 1.07 14.60
N ASN A 65 0.62 0.48 15.56
CA ASN A 65 0.74 0.77 16.99
C ASN A 65 0.54 2.28 17.32
N CYS A 66 -0.36 2.95 16.61
CA CYS A 66 -0.62 4.40 16.72
C CYS A 66 -1.46 4.76 17.97
N PHE A 67 -1.21 4.12 19.12
CA PHE A 67 -2.08 4.24 20.30
C PHE A 67 -2.18 5.67 20.88
N GLY A 68 -1.32 6.63 20.46
CA GLY A 68 -1.32 8.02 20.94
C GLY A 68 -1.67 9.12 19.90
N GLU A 69 -1.60 8.86 18.59
CA GLU A 69 -1.87 9.83 17.51
C GLU A 69 -2.99 9.32 16.59
N ARG A 70 -4.10 8.88 17.18
CA ARG A 70 -5.16 8.15 16.44
C ARG A 70 -5.99 9.06 15.54
N ASP A 71 -6.26 10.27 16.02
CA ASP A 71 -7.20 11.16 15.37
C ASP A 71 -6.64 11.65 14.04
N GLY A 72 -7.25 11.19 12.95
CA GLY A 72 -6.85 11.56 11.60
C GLY A 72 -5.72 10.73 10.99
N PHE A 73 -5.08 9.81 11.73
CA PHE A 73 -4.01 8.97 11.18
C PHE A 73 -4.50 8.12 10.00
N GLN A 74 -5.62 7.42 10.17
CA GLN A 74 -6.18 6.59 9.10
C GLN A 74 -6.65 7.42 7.91
N LYS A 75 -7.24 8.59 8.15
CA LYS A 75 -7.58 9.57 7.11
C LYS A 75 -6.35 10.06 6.35
N MET A 76 -5.26 10.38 7.05
CA MET A 76 -3.99 10.78 6.44
C MET A 76 -3.41 9.66 5.57
N MET A 77 -3.41 8.42 6.07
CA MET A 77 -2.90 7.27 5.33
C MET A 77 -3.76 6.94 4.10
N LEU A 78 -5.09 7.08 4.20
CA LEU A 78 -5.99 6.95 3.04
C LEU A 78 -5.81 8.08 2.04
N LEU A 79 -5.64 9.33 2.50
CA LEU A 79 -5.32 10.45 1.63
C LEU A 79 -4.02 10.19 0.86
N LEU A 80 -3.00 9.69 1.55
CA LEU A 80 -1.74 9.29 0.94
C LEU A 80 -1.96 8.20 -0.11
N LEU A 81 -2.63 7.11 0.24
CA LEU A 81 -2.95 5.99 -0.67
C LEU A 81 -3.66 6.47 -1.95
N LEU A 82 -4.65 7.36 -1.80
CA LEU A 82 -5.42 7.93 -2.91
C LEU A 82 -4.63 8.94 -3.75
N SER A 83 -3.51 9.44 -3.24
CA SER A 83 -2.63 10.40 -3.93
C SER A 83 -1.45 9.72 -4.63
N LEU A 84 -1.21 8.42 -4.39
CA LEU A 84 -0.15 7.68 -5.07
C LEU A 84 -0.52 7.39 -6.52
N ARG A 85 0.48 7.42 -7.42
CA ARG A 85 0.32 6.85 -8.77
C ARG A 85 0.01 5.37 -8.64
N GLY A 86 -1.10 4.92 -9.21
CA GLY A 86 -1.51 3.52 -9.21
C GLY A 86 -2.98 3.34 -8.90
N THR A 87 -3.40 2.08 -8.80
CA THR A 87 -4.74 1.72 -8.36
C THR A 87 -4.75 1.50 -6.85
N PRO A 88 -5.53 2.27 -6.07
CA PRO A 88 -5.70 2.01 -4.64
C PRO A 88 -6.70 0.89 -4.39
N ILE A 89 -6.41 0.03 -3.42
CA ILE A 89 -7.31 -0.97 -2.84
C ILE A 89 -7.59 -0.56 -1.40
N ILE A 90 -8.85 -0.27 -1.11
CA ILE A 90 -9.36 0.03 0.23
C ILE A 90 -10.07 -1.21 0.75
N TYR A 91 -9.68 -1.66 1.93
CA TYR A 91 -10.33 -2.77 2.62
C TYR A 91 -11.52 -2.28 3.43
N TYR A 92 -12.58 -3.10 3.51
CA TYR A 92 -13.79 -2.70 4.22
C TYR A 92 -13.50 -2.29 5.67
N GLY A 93 -14.11 -1.20 6.09
CA GLY A 93 -13.88 -0.60 7.40
C GLY A 93 -12.74 0.42 7.41
N GLU A 94 -11.84 0.44 6.41
CA GLU A 94 -10.82 1.49 6.35
C GLU A 94 -11.46 2.88 6.16
N GLU A 95 -12.56 2.96 5.41
CA GLU A 95 -13.30 4.19 5.12
C GLU A 95 -14.06 4.78 6.32
N VAL A 96 -14.20 4.01 7.41
CA VAL A 96 -14.93 4.39 8.63
C VAL A 96 -14.08 4.28 9.90
N ASP A 97 -12.75 4.28 9.79
CA ASP A 97 -11.84 4.20 10.95
C ASP A 97 -12.00 2.90 11.80
N MET A 98 -12.39 1.78 11.17
CA MET A 98 -12.55 0.46 11.84
C MET A 98 -11.21 -0.15 12.26
N GLN A 99 -11.16 -0.71 13.48
CA GLN A 99 -9.96 -1.25 14.14
C GLN A 99 -9.78 -2.76 14.02
#